data_AF-H0SPD0-F1
#
_entry.id   AF-H0SPD0-F1
#
_cell.length_a   1.000
_cell.length_b   1.000
_cell.length_c   1.000
_cell.angle_alpha   90.00
_cell.angle_beta   90.00
_cell.angle_gamma   90.00
#
_symmetry.space_group_name_H-M   'P 1'
#
loop_
_entity.id
_entity.type
_entity.pdbx_description
1 polymer ?
#
loop_
_entity_poly.entity_id
_entity_poly.type
_entity_poly.pdbx_seq_one_letter_code
_entity_poly.pdbx_strand_id
1 'polypeptide(L)'
;MSRYYKVLQTQRFDDYRYYHQSRINQTLHLISAVIFLVCYALLFKDPAMAGLVGWLAMLTRQTGHFFFEPNGYDHVNDVTNDYKEAVKVGYNQTRKIVLLTVWGLVPVALFAFPTLFGLFEAPASRMEFVRHVGVLWLAVGIGGGLFRVVQLFATQDVATGLIWAFKVLTDPLHNIALYWKSPLALLRGELIDPTIKNAAHWGAAADDEEAAHLT
;
A
#
# COMPACT_ATOMS: atom_id res chain seq x y z
N MET A 1 2.93 -26.99 3.17
CA MET A 1 3.19 -25.54 2.98
C MET A 1 3.73 -24.97 4.29
N SER A 2 4.83 -24.22 4.30
CA SER A 2 5.38 -23.67 5.56
C SER A 2 4.41 -22.63 6.16
N ARG A 3 4.42 -22.47 7.49
CA ARG A 3 3.59 -21.50 8.22
C ARG A 3 3.75 -20.07 7.67
N TYR A 4 4.96 -19.69 7.28
CA TYR A 4 5.27 -18.40 6.66
C TYR A 4 4.44 -18.14 5.38
N TYR A 5 4.43 -19.11 4.45
CA TYR A 5 3.70 -18.94 3.19
C TYR A 5 2.20 -18.82 3.40
N LYS A 6 1.64 -19.59 4.35
CA LYS A 6 0.21 -19.51 4.70
C LYS A 6 -0.15 -18.11 5.20
N VAL A 7 0.61 -17.56 6.16
CA VAL A 7 0.34 -16.21 6.71
C VAL A 7 0.46 -15.14 5.62
N LEU A 8 1.50 -15.20 4.78
CA LEU A 8 1.67 -14.26 3.67
C LEU A 8 0.50 -14.33 2.68
N GLN A 9 0.03 -15.54 2.38
CA GLN A 9 -1.08 -15.80 1.47
C GLN A 9 -2.40 -15.29 2.03
N THR A 10 -2.70 -15.57 3.30
CA THR A 10 -3.86 -15.00 4.01
C THR A 10 -3.82 -13.47 3.97
N GLN A 11 -2.70 -12.85 4.37
CA GLN A 11 -2.58 -11.39 4.34
C GLN A 11 -2.79 -10.77 2.95
N ARG A 12 -2.41 -11.47 1.88
CA ARG A 12 -2.61 -11.00 0.49
C ARG A 12 -4.04 -11.21 0.02
N PHE A 13 -4.63 -12.33 0.41
CA PHE A 13 -6.03 -12.62 0.13
C PHE A 13 -6.95 -11.64 0.86
N ASP A 14 -6.70 -11.34 2.12
CA ASP A 14 -7.47 -10.34 2.88
C ASP A 14 -7.41 -8.96 2.23
N ASP A 15 -6.23 -8.56 1.73
CA ASP A 15 -6.07 -7.33 0.96
C ASP A 15 -6.90 -7.36 -0.32
N TYR A 16 -6.81 -8.44 -1.09
CA TYR A 16 -7.60 -8.64 -2.29
C TYR A 16 -9.11 -8.55 -1.99
N ARG A 17 -9.61 -9.39 -1.07
CA ARG A 17 -11.03 -9.55 -0.76
C ARG A 17 -11.66 -8.29 -0.19
N TYR A 18 -11.03 -7.68 0.81
CA TYR A 18 -11.65 -6.60 1.59
C TYR A 18 -11.30 -5.19 1.11
N TYR A 19 -10.25 -5.03 0.30
CA TYR A 19 -9.73 -3.72 -0.07
C TYR A 19 -9.47 -3.53 -1.56
N HIS A 20 -9.73 -4.53 -2.41
CA HIS A 20 -9.54 -4.45 -3.86
C HIS A 20 -10.71 -5.05 -4.65
N GLN A 21 -11.95 -4.76 -4.24
CA GLN A 21 -13.14 -5.29 -4.92
C GLN A 21 -13.44 -4.55 -6.23
N SER A 22 -13.11 -3.26 -6.32
CA SER A 22 -13.36 -2.46 -7.51
C SER A 22 -12.31 -2.75 -8.57
N ARG A 23 -12.74 -3.06 -9.80
CA ARG A 23 -11.83 -3.21 -10.94
C ARG A 23 -11.09 -1.91 -11.26
N ILE A 24 -11.67 -0.74 -10.96
CA ILE A 24 -10.99 0.55 -11.08
C ILE A 24 -9.83 0.62 -10.10
N ASN A 25 -10.08 0.28 -8.84
CA ASN A 25 -9.04 0.21 -7.83
C ASN A 25 -7.95 -0.80 -8.21
N GLN A 26 -8.32 -2.00 -8.67
CA GLN A 26 -7.36 -3.01 -9.14
C GLN A 26 -6.50 -2.49 -10.31
N THR A 27 -7.08 -1.78 -11.27
CA THR A 27 -6.33 -1.13 -12.36
C THR A 27 -5.38 -0.04 -11.84
N LEU A 28 -5.81 0.77 -10.87
CA LEU A 28 -4.93 1.75 -10.22
C LEU A 28 -3.80 1.07 -9.45
N HIS A 29 -4.06 -0.07 -8.82
CA HIS A 29 -3.02 -0.91 -8.21
C HIS A 29 -2.03 -1.43 -9.24
N LEU A 30 -2.49 -1.91 -10.39
CA LEU A 30 -1.62 -2.34 -11.50
C LEU A 30 -0.71 -1.20 -11.98
N ILE A 31 -1.27 -0.01 -12.23
CA ILE A 31 -0.51 1.16 -12.66
C ILE A 31 0.50 1.55 -11.58
N SER A 32 0.05 1.66 -10.32
CA SER A 32 0.93 2.00 -9.19
C SER A 32 2.06 0.99 -9.02
N ALA A 33 1.81 -0.29 -9.28
CA ALA A 33 2.81 -1.35 -9.16
C ALA A 33 3.94 -1.20 -10.17
N VAL A 34 3.60 -0.88 -11.43
CA VAL A 34 4.61 -0.57 -12.45
C VAL A 34 5.44 0.65 -12.05
N ILE A 35 4.79 1.71 -11.55
CA ILE A 35 5.47 2.92 -11.09
C ILE A 35 6.39 2.61 -9.89
N PHE A 36 5.98 1.76 -8.96
CA PHE A 36 6.83 1.31 -7.85
C PHE A 36 8.07 0.55 -8.32
N LEU A 37 7.96 -0.30 -9.35
CA LEU A 37 9.14 -0.98 -9.89
C LEU A 37 10.13 0.01 -10.53
N VAL A 38 9.63 1.07 -11.19
CA VAL A 38 10.47 2.17 -11.67
C VAL A 38 11.12 2.91 -10.49
N CYS A 39 10.36 3.19 -9.42
CA CYS A 39 10.91 3.76 -8.19
C CYS A 39 12.04 2.89 -7.61
N TYR A 40 11.87 1.56 -7.57
CA TYR A 40 12.92 0.65 -7.09
C TYR A 40 14.20 0.74 -7.92
N ALA A 41 14.07 0.80 -9.25
CA ALA A 41 15.23 1.01 -10.13
C ALA A 41 15.90 2.38 -9.89
N LEU A 42 15.11 3.43 -9.66
CA LEU A 42 15.62 4.78 -9.41
C LEU A 42 16.36 4.92 -8.07
N LEU A 43 16.05 4.10 -7.05
CA LEU A 43 16.77 4.15 -5.77
C LEU A 43 18.29 4.01 -5.93
N PHE A 44 18.74 3.26 -6.95
CA PHE A 44 20.16 3.03 -7.22
C PHE A 44 20.85 4.16 -8.01
N LYS A 45 20.08 5.11 -8.55
CA LYS A 45 20.58 6.14 -9.47
C LYS A 45 20.28 7.55 -9.00
N ASP A 46 19.04 7.80 -8.59
CA ASP A 46 18.55 9.12 -8.21
C ASP A 46 17.50 9.00 -7.10
N PRO A 47 17.92 9.04 -5.82
CA PRO A 47 17.03 8.94 -4.67
C PRO A 47 15.96 10.03 -4.62
N ALA A 48 16.27 11.25 -5.07
CA ALA A 48 15.31 12.34 -5.10
C ALA A 48 14.17 12.03 -6.08
N MET A 49 14.52 11.57 -7.29
CA MET A 49 13.53 11.14 -8.26
C MET A 49 12.78 9.88 -7.82
N ALA A 50 13.45 8.94 -7.15
CA ALA A 50 12.80 7.77 -6.58
C ALA A 50 11.69 8.18 -5.60
N GLY A 51 11.94 9.16 -4.71
CA GLY A 51 10.91 9.68 -3.81
C GLY A 51 9.72 10.32 -4.52
N LEU A 52 9.96 11.11 -5.59
CA LEU A 52 8.88 11.70 -6.39
C LEU A 52 8.04 10.64 -7.12
N VAL A 53 8.69 9.65 -7.74
CA VAL A 53 8.03 8.57 -8.47
C VAL A 53 7.31 7.62 -7.50
N GLY A 54 7.91 7.31 -6.36
CA GLY A 54 7.28 6.56 -5.28
C GLY A 54 6.04 7.27 -4.74
N TRP A 55 6.05 8.60 -4.65
CA TRP A 55 4.86 9.36 -4.30
C TRP A 55 3.76 9.25 -5.36
N LEU A 56 4.10 9.36 -6.64
CA LEU A 56 3.13 9.17 -7.73
C LEU A 56 2.49 7.77 -7.65
N ALA A 57 3.27 6.73 -7.36
CA ALA A 57 2.77 5.38 -7.16
C ALA A 57 1.78 5.33 -5.96
N MET A 58 2.16 5.94 -4.85
CA MET A 58 1.32 6.00 -3.66
C MET A 58 0.03 6.77 -3.90
N LEU A 59 0.08 7.95 -4.53
CA LEU A 59 -1.11 8.74 -4.86
C LEU A 59 -2.07 7.94 -5.74
N THR A 60 -1.55 7.26 -6.77
CA THR A 60 -2.34 6.40 -7.66
C THR A 60 -3.03 5.29 -6.86
N ARG A 61 -2.28 4.59 -6.00
CA ARG A 61 -2.81 3.53 -5.14
C ARG A 61 -3.86 4.04 -4.15
N GLN A 62 -3.58 5.16 -3.49
CA GLN A 62 -4.49 5.72 -2.49
C GLN A 62 -5.78 6.22 -3.12
N THR A 63 -5.72 6.79 -4.32
CA THR A 63 -6.92 7.17 -5.08
C THR A 63 -7.85 5.97 -5.24
N GLY A 64 -7.29 4.80 -5.57
CA GLY A 64 -8.01 3.54 -5.62
C GLY A 64 -8.75 3.22 -4.32
N HIS A 65 -8.00 3.14 -3.21
CA HIS A 65 -8.56 2.82 -1.90
C HIS A 65 -9.58 3.84 -1.37
N PHE A 66 -9.39 5.15 -1.60
CA PHE A 66 -10.26 6.16 -0.99
C PHE A 66 -11.57 6.37 -1.76
N PHE A 67 -11.52 6.32 -3.09
CA PHE A 67 -12.67 6.68 -3.93
C PHE A 67 -13.45 5.47 -4.44
N PHE A 68 -12.83 4.30 -4.53
CA PHE A 68 -13.43 3.13 -5.18
C PHE A 68 -13.65 1.95 -4.24
N GLU A 69 -13.29 2.09 -2.96
CA GLU A 69 -13.52 1.08 -1.93
C GLU A 69 -14.38 1.65 -0.79
N PRO A 70 -15.19 0.81 -0.13
CA PRO A 70 -16.11 1.25 0.91
C PRO A 70 -15.34 1.58 2.19
N ASN A 71 -15.52 2.82 2.69
CA ASN A 71 -14.98 3.29 3.96
C ASN A 71 -15.97 3.08 5.14
N GLY A 72 -17.10 2.42 4.90
CA GLY A 72 -18.17 2.16 5.85
C GLY A 72 -18.56 0.68 5.86
N TYR A 73 -19.84 0.38 5.71
CA TYR A 73 -20.27 -1.00 5.53
C TYR A 73 -19.92 -1.49 4.12
N ASP A 74 -19.29 -2.66 4.05
CA ASP A 74 -18.98 -3.32 2.80
C ASP A 74 -20.09 -4.28 2.41
N HIS A 75 -20.95 -3.83 1.51
CA HIS A 75 -22.06 -4.63 0.97
C HIS A 75 -21.61 -5.81 0.10
N VAL A 76 -20.37 -5.81 -0.40
CA VAL A 76 -19.88 -6.95 -1.16
C VAL A 76 -19.51 -8.06 -0.19
N ASN A 77 -18.77 -7.77 0.88
CA ASN A 77 -18.34 -8.78 1.84
C ASN A 77 -19.26 -8.98 3.04
N ASP A 78 -20.29 -8.15 3.19
CA ASP A 78 -21.24 -8.12 4.30
C ASP A 78 -20.60 -7.83 5.67
N VAL A 79 -19.55 -6.99 5.70
CA VAL A 79 -18.75 -6.69 6.90
C VAL A 79 -18.63 -5.20 7.20
N THR A 80 -18.45 -4.85 8.47
CA THR A 80 -18.16 -3.48 8.90
C THR A 80 -16.70 -3.09 8.65
N ASN A 81 -16.41 -1.79 8.58
CA ASN A 81 -15.02 -1.32 8.49
C ASN A 81 -14.18 -1.76 9.70
N ASP A 82 -14.75 -1.77 10.90
CA ASP A 82 -14.07 -2.21 12.13
C ASP A 82 -13.61 -3.67 12.03
N TYR A 83 -14.44 -4.53 11.44
CA TYR A 83 -14.06 -5.91 11.17
C TYR A 83 -12.88 -5.98 10.19
N LYS A 84 -12.91 -5.19 9.11
CA LYS A 84 -11.80 -5.14 8.14
C LYS A 84 -10.49 -4.65 8.77
N GLU A 85 -10.56 -3.70 9.70
CA GLU A 85 -9.39 -3.23 10.45
C GLU A 85 -8.85 -4.31 11.39
N ALA A 86 -9.74 -5.04 12.06
CA ALA A 86 -9.37 -6.12 12.98
C ALA A 86 -8.68 -7.29 12.26
N VAL A 87 -9.20 -7.70 11.09
CA VAL A 87 -8.62 -8.78 10.28
C VAL A 87 -7.29 -8.40 9.68
N LYS A 88 -7.16 -7.16 9.18
CA LYS A 88 -5.96 -6.73 8.50
C LYS A 88 -4.89 -6.35 9.51
N VAL A 89 -3.92 -7.25 9.72
CA VAL A 89 -2.83 -7.12 10.70
C VAL A 89 -2.29 -5.68 10.78
N GLY A 90 -2.68 -5.01 11.86
CA GLY A 90 -2.32 -3.65 12.27
C GLY A 90 -2.71 -2.52 11.29
N TYR A 91 -3.58 -2.75 10.31
CA TYR A 91 -4.14 -1.66 9.54
C TYR A 91 -5.03 -0.81 10.43
N ASN A 92 -4.91 0.51 10.28
CA ASN A 92 -5.78 1.46 10.94
C ASN A 92 -5.89 2.69 10.05
N GLN A 93 -7.11 3.06 9.71
CA GLN A 93 -7.40 4.16 8.79
C GLN A 93 -6.87 5.50 9.33
N THR A 94 -6.95 5.73 10.65
CA THR A 94 -6.42 6.95 11.27
C THR A 94 -4.92 7.07 11.08
N ARG A 95 -4.15 6.00 11.34
CA ARG A 95 -2.70 5.99 11.14
C ARG A 95 -2.31 6.24 9.68
N LYS A 96 -3.09 5.69 8.75
CA LYS A 96 -2.92 5.93 7.31
C LYS A 96 -3.12 7.40 6.96
N ILE A 97 -4.18 8.03 7.47
CA ILE A 97 -4.47 9.46 7.27
C ILE A 97 -3.35 10.33 7.85
N VAL A 98 -2.84 9.99 9.04
CA VAL A 98 -1.70 10.69 9.66
C VAL A 98 -0.47 10.63 8.75
N LEU A 99 -0.13 9.44 8.23
CA LEU A 99 1.02 9.30 7.31
C LEU A 99 0.84 10.15 6.05
N LEU A 100 -0.34 10.14 5.43
CA LEU A 100 -0.63 10.94 4.24
C LEU A 100 -0.61 12.44 4.53
N THR A 101 -1.04 12.84 5.72
CA THR A 101 -0.97 14.24 6.17
C THR A 101 0.48 14.68 6.32
N VAL A 102 1.32 13.88 6.99
CA VAL A 102 2.77 14.15 7.11
C VAL A 102 3.40 14.29 5.72
N TRP A 103 3.07 13.39 4.79
CA TRP A 103 3.59 13.47 3.42
C TRP A 103 3.12 14.72 2.67
N GLY A 104 1.84 15.08 2.79
CA GLY A 104 1.29 16.29 2.17
C GLY A 104 1.88 17.59 2.73
N LEU A 105 2.34 17.56 3.99
CA LEU A 105 2.98 18.70 4.64
C LEU A 105 4.46 18.89 4.28
N VAL A 106 5.15 17.86 3.74
CA VAL A 106 6.56 17.97 3.34
C VAL A 106 6.84 19.18 2.42
N PRO A 107 6.15 19.37 1.28
CA PRO A 107 6.40 20.53 0.43
C PRO A 107 6.05 21.86 1.12
N VAL A 108 5.04 21.89 1.99
CA VAL A 108 4.66 23.09 2.75
C VAL A 108 5.77 23.46 3.74
N ALA A 109 6.30 22.46 4.45
CA ALA A 109 7.40 22.65 5.40
C ALA A 109 8.66 23.13 4.70
N LEU A 110 9.03 22.55 3.55
CA LEU A 110 10.17 23.03 2.76
C LEU A 110 9.93 24.41 2.16
N PHE A 111 8.70 24.78 1.82
CA PHE A 111 8.41 26.12 1.36
C PHE A 111 8.61 27.16 2.47
N ALA A 112 8.18 26.85 3.70
CA ALA A 112 8.38 27.72 4.86
C ALA A 112 9.82 27.72 5.40
N PHE A 113 10.50 26.57 5.32
CA PHE A 113 11.86 26.35 5.82
C PHE A 113 12.73 25.67 4.73
N PRO A 114 13.22 26.43 3.73
CA PRO A 114 13.88 25.86 2.53
C PRO A 114 15.15 25.05 2.80
N THR A 115 15.86 25.35 3.89
CA THR A 115 17.05 24.63 4.33
C THR A 115 16.74 23.49 5.31
N LEU A 116 15.48 23.36 5.74
CA LEU A 116 15.02 22.44 6.80
C LEU A 116 16.01 22.31 7.97
N PHE A 117 16.26 23.43 8.66
CA PHE A 117 17.18 23.49 9.80
C PHE A 117 18.63 23.11 9.47
N GLY A 118 19.07 23.36 8.23
CA GLY A 118 20.43 23.08 7.76
C GLY A 118 20.62 21.70 7.14
N LEU A 119 19.54 20.91 6.98
CA LEU A 119 19.59 19.64 6.25
C LEU A 119 19.89 19.85 4.75
N PHE A 120 19.43 20.96 4.19
CA PHE A 120 19.64 21.33 2.79
C PHE A 120 20.26 22.72 2.67
N GLU A 121 21.00 22.94 1.57
CA GLU A 121 21.27 24.30 1.11
C GLU A 121 19.98 24.96 0.61
N ALA A 122 19.95 26.29 0.60
CA ALA A 122 18.79 27.00 0.05
C ALA A 122 18.69 26.68 -1.45
N PRO A 123 17.53 26.20 -1.96
CA PRO A 123 17.42 25.75 -3.33
C PRO A 123 17.67 26.91 -4.30
N ALA A 124 18.67 26.77 -5.17
CA ALA A 124 19.01 27.76 -6.18
C ALA A 124 18.01 27.78 -7.35
N SER A 125 17.16 26.75 -7.46
CA SER A 125 16.14 26.65 -8.50
C SER A 125 14.87 25.94 -8.03
N ARG A 126 13.79 26.07 -8.81
CA ARG A 126 12.55 25.31 -8.61
C ARG A 126 12.76 23.81 -8.68
N MET A 127 13.66 23.35 -9.57
CA MET A 127 13.96 21.93 -9.70
C MET A 127 14.66 21.40 -8.45
N GLU A 128 15.61 22.16 -7.91
CA GLU A 128 16.30 21.78 -6.67
C GLU A 128 15.35 21.70 -5.47
N PHE A 129 14.41 22.64 -5.36
CA PHE A 129 13.32 22.55 -4.40
C PHE A 129 12.52 21.24 -4.55
N VAL A 130 12.10 20.91 -5.78
CA VAL A 130 11.37 19.65 -6.06
C VAL A 130 12.22 18.42 -5.71
N ARG A 131 13.54 18.48 -5.89
CA ARG A 131 14.46 17.40 -5.49
C ARG A 131 14.55 17.27 -3.97
N HIS A 132 14.60 18.36 -3.21
CA HIS A 132 14.54 18.29 -1.74
C HIS A 132 13.23 17.66 -1.26
N VAL A 133 12.10 18.03 -1.89
CA VAL A 133 10.80 17.38 -1.62
C VAL A 133 10.88 15.88 -1.90
N GLY A 134 11.46 15.48 -3.04
CA GLY A 134 11.67 14.09 -3.39
C GLY A 134 12.50 13.31 -2.35
N VAL A 135 13.62 13.88 -1.90
CA VAL A 135 14.47 13.27 -0.86
C VAL A 135 13.69 13.09 0.45
N LEU A 136 12.94 14.11 0.89
CA LEU A 136 12.14 14.00 2.10
C LEU A 136 11.00 13.00 1.96
N TRP A 137 10.27 12.98 0.84
CA TRP A 137 9.23 11.96 0.61
C TRP A 137 9.81 10.55 0.64
N LEU A 138 11.01 10.34 0.07
CA LEU A 138 11.69 9.06 0.19
C LEU A 138 12.01 8.72 1.65
N ALA A 139 12.55 9.68 2.41
CA ALA A 139 12.88 9.50 3.82
C ALA A 139 11.64 9.17 4.67
N VAL A 140 10.52 9.87 4.47
CA VAL A 140 9.28 9.56 5.19
C VAL A 140 8.69 8.21 4.75
N GLY A 141 8.81 7.85 3.46
CA GLY A 141 8.41 6.53 2.96
C GLY A 141 9.18 5.39 3.62
N ILE A 142 10.51 5.46 3.62
CA ILE A 142 11.38 4.47 4.28
C ILE A 142 11.12 4.46 5.78
N GLY A 143 11.11 5.64 6.42
CA GLY A 143 10.90 5.79 7.85
C GLY A 143 9.55 5.24 8.31
N GLY A 144 8.48 5.51 7.57
CA GLY A 144 7.15 4.97 7.85
C GLY A 144 7.10 3.45 7.72
N GLY A 145 7.75 2.88 6.71
CA GLY A 145 7.88 1.44 6.53
C GLY A 145 8.68 0.77 7.66
N LEU A 146 9.83 1.32 8.03
CA LEU A 146 10.67 0.80 9.11
C LEU A 146 9.98 0.92 10.47
N PHE A 147 9.40 2.08 10.77
CA PHE A 147 8.60 2.29 11.98
C PHE A 147 7.51 1.23 12.09
N ARG A 148 6.84 0.94 10.98
CA ARG A 148 5.79 -0.06 10.94
C ARG A 148 6.30 -1.47 11.23
N VAL A 149 7.44 -1.87 10.68
CA VAL A 149 8.06 -3.17 10.99
C VAL A 149 8.38 -3.29 12.47
N VAL A 150 9.02 -2.27 13.05
CA VAL A 150 9.36 -2.25 14.49
C VAL A 150 8.11 -2.28 15.35
N GLN A 151 7.07 -1.54 14.98
CA GLN A 151 5.80 -1.53 15.68
C GLN A 151 5.11 -2.91 15.64
N LEU A 152 5.20 -3.64 14.53
CA LEU A 152 4.69 -5.01 14.43
C LEU A 152 5.49 -5.99 15.30
N PHE A 153 6.81 -5.81 15.42
CA PHE A 153 7.61 -6.61 16.36
C PHE A 153 7.14 -6.44 17.81
N ALA A 154 6.77 -5.22 18.20
CA ALA A 154 6.33 -4.93 19.57
C ALA A 154 4.88 -5.30 19.86
N THR A 155 3.99 -5.25 18.86
CA THR A 155 2.54 -5.44 19.05
C THR A 155 2.02 -6.79 18.61
N GLN A 156 2.78 -7.54 17.82
CA GLN A 156 2.45 -8.87 17.32
C GLN A 156 3.62 -9.80 17.65
N ASP A 157 4.54 -9.98 16.70
CA ASP A 157 5.78 -10.74 16.88
C ASP A 157 6.77 -10.42 15.73
N VAL A 158 8.01 -10.90 15.87
CA VAL A 158 9.09 -10.67 14.90
C VAL A 158 8.77 -11.28 13.54
N ALA A 159 8.22 -12.50 13.49
CA ALA A 159 7.91 -13.16 12.24
C ALA A 159 6.83 -12.40 11.47
N THR A 160 5.78 -11.94 12.16
CA THR A 160 4.71 -11.12 11.57
C THR A 160 5.25 -9.83 10.94
N GLY A 161 6.14 -9.12 11.63
CA GLY A 161 6.77 -7.91 11.07
C GLY A 161 7.63 -8.19 9.84
N LEU A 162 8.38 -9.30 9.82
CA LEU A 162 9.21 -9.71 8.68
C LEU A 162 8.36 -10.17 7.49
N ILE A 163 7.27 -10.91 7.74
CA ILE A 163 6.29 -11.31 6.71
C ILE A 163 5.68 -10.06 6.08
N TRP A 164 5.28 -9.08 6.90
CA TRP A 164 4.72 -7.83 6.42
C TRP A 164 5.73 -7.05 5.57
N ALA A 165 6.99 -6.94 6.01
CA ALA A 165 8.04 -6.28 5.25
C ALA A 165 8.24 -6.94 3.88
N PHE A 166 8.34 -8.27 3.85
CA PHE A 166 8.46 -9.04 2.61
C PHE A 166 7.23 -8.85 1.70
N LYS A 167 6.03 -8.87 2.28
CA LYS A 167 4.78 -8.61 1.57
C LYS A 167 4.84 -7.26 0.87
N VAL A 168 5.15 -6.18 1.60
CA VAL A 168 5.20 -4.82 1.08
C VAL A 168 6.23 -4.67 -0.04
N LEU A 169 7.45 -5.20 0.16
CA LEU A 169 8.51 -5.10 -0.84
C LEU A 169 8.16 -5.83 -2.15
N THR A 170 7.46 -6.97 -2.05
CA THR A 170 7.07 -7.79 -3.20
C THR A 170 5.67 -7.46 -3.74
N ASP A 171 4.95 -6.56 -3.09
CA ASP A 171 3.58 -6.19 -3.42
C ASP A 171 3.42 -5.69 -4.86
N PRO A 172 4.34 -4.88 -5.45
CA PRO A 172 4.23 -4.48 -6.84
C PRO A 172 4.21 -5.66 -7.81
N LEU A 173 5.08 -6.66 -7.61
CA LEU A 173 5.13 -7.85 -8.46
C LEU A 173 3.84 -8.66 -8.34
N HIS A 174 3.35 -8.81 -7.12
CA HIS A 174 2.13 -9.53 -6.83
C HIS A 174 0.89 -8.84 -7.44
N ASN A 175 0.79 -7.52 -7.31
CA ASN A 175 -0.31 -6.74 -7.87
C ASN A 175 -0.33 -6.79 -9.40
N ILE A 176 0.82 -6.82 -10.07
CA ILE A 176 0.87 -7.04 -11.52
C ILE A 176 0.29 -8.41 -11.86
N ALA A 177 0.76 -9.47 -11.19
CA ALA A 177 0.29 -10.83 -11.44
C ALA A 177 -1.23 -10.99 -11.21
N LEU A 178 -1.77 -10.29 -10.23
CA LEU A 178 -3.19 -10.36 -9.87
C LEU A 178 -4.08 -9.48 -10.76
N TYR A 179 -3.65 -8.25 -11.07
CA TYR A 179 -4.54 -7.22 -11.65
C TYR A 179 -4.29 -6.91 -13.13
N TRP A 180 -3.38 -7.62 -13.82
CA TRP A 180 -3.10 -7.34 -15.23
C TRP A 180 -4.33 -7.46 -16.15
N LYS A 181 -5.35 -8.24 -15.75
CA LYS A 181 -6.62 -8.38 -16.49
C LYS A 181 -7.68 -7.34 -16.10
N SER A 182 -7.50 -6.61 -15.00
CA SER A 182 -8.50 -5.67 -14.49
C SER A 182 -8.86 -4.55 -15.49
N PRO A 183 -7.91 -3.97 -16.26
CA PRO A 183 -8.26 -3.02 -17.31
C PRO A 183 -9.17 -3.62 -18.40
N LEU A 184 -8.93 -4.88 -18.78
CA LEU A 184 -9.75 -5.58 -19.78
C LEU A 184 -11.15 -5.89 -19.22
N ALA A 185 -11.25 -6.23 -17.93
CA ALA A 185 -12.53 -6.43 -17.26
C ALA A 185 -13.34 -5.12 -17.20
N LEU A 186 -12.70 -3.99 -16.91
CA LEU A 186 -13.34 -2.67 -16.96
C LEU A 186 -13.89 -2.32 -18.33
N LEU A 187 -13.14 -2.62 -19.40
CA LEU A 187 -13.61 -2.39 -20.77
C LEU A 187 -14.84 -3.24 -21.12
N ARG A 188 -15.07 -4.35 -20.41
CA ARG A 188 -16.29 -5.18 -20.52
C ARG A 188 -17.43 -4.72 -19.60
N GLY A 189 -17.23 -3.65 -18.83
CA GLY A 189 -18.24 -3.13 -17.89
C GLY A 189 -18.23 -3.81 -16.52
N GLU A 190 -17.25 -4.67 -16.21
CA GLU A 190 -17.12 -5.29 -14.89
C GLU A 190 -16.55 -4.26 -13.90
N LEU A 191 -17.41 -3.62 -13.09
CA LEU A 191 -16.95 -2.64 -12.08
C LEU A 191 -16.46 -3.29 -10.79
N ILE A 192 -17.06 -4.42 -10.40
CA ILE A 192 -16.72 -5.19 -9.21
C ILE A 192 -16.21 -6.56 -9.65
N ASP A 193 -15.17 -7.06 -9.01
CA ASP A 193 -14.62 -8.37 -9.26
C ASP A 193 -15.58 -9.49 -8.77
N PRO A 194 -16.16 -10.32 -9.67
CA PRO A 194 -17.04 -11.40 -9.24
C PRO A 194 -16.33 -12.52 -8.48
N THR A 195 -14.99 -12.61 -8.56
CA THR A 195 -14.22 -13.65 -7.85
C THR A 195 -13.77 -13.22 -6.45
N ILE A 196 -14.17 -12.04 -5.99
CA ILE A 196 -13.68 -11.43 -4.76
C ILE A 196 -13.91 -12.28 -3.50
N LYS A 197 -15.03 -13.01 -3.44
CA LYS A 197 -15.36 -13.95 -2.34
C LYS A 197 -14.76 -15.35 -2.50
N ASN A 198 -14.21 -15.66 -3.68
CA ASN A 198 -13.81 -17.02 -3.99
C ASN A 198 -12.40 -17.29 -3.44
N ALA A 199 -12.25 -17.99 -2.32
CA ALA A 199 -10.92 -18.34 -1.80
C ALA A 199 -10.23 -19.50 -2.57
N ALA A 200 -10.96 -20.24 -3.41
CA ALA A 200 -10.47 -21.46 -4.06
C ALA A 200 -9.29 -21.20 -5.02
N HIS A 201 -9.28 -20.04 -5.69
CA HIS A 201 -8.15 -19.65 -6.56
C HIS A 201 -6.89 -19.24 -5.77
N TRP A 202 -7.03 -19.04 -4.47
CA TRP A 202 -5.93 -18.79 -3.53
C TRP A 202 -5.57 -20.04 -2.72
N GLY A 203 -6.01 -21.23 -3.10
CA GLY A 203 -5.59 -22.49 -2.46
C GLY A 203 -6.02 -22.66 -1.00
N ALA A 204 -7.00 -21.88 -0.52
CA ALA A 204 -7.65 -22.09 0.77
C ALA A 204 -8.97 -22.87 0.57
N ALA A 205 -9.23 -23.87 1.42
CA ALA A 205 -10.56 -24.49 1.50
C ALA A 205 -11.52 -23.49 2.16
N ALA A 206 -12.80 -23.48 1.75
CA ALA A 206 -13.81 -22.56 2.29
C ALA A 206 -13.94 -22.64 3.83
N ASP A 207 -13.61 -23.79 4.41
CA ASP A 207 -13.70 -24.04 5.85
C ASP A 207 -12.49 -23.55 6.67
N ASP A 208 -11.36 -23.23 6.01
CA ASP A 208 -10.14 -22.71 6.69
C ASP A 208 -10.27 -21.21 7.04
N GLU A 209 -11.25 -20.52 6.45
CA GLU A 209 -11.42 -19.06 6.51
C GLU A 209 -11.99 -18.59 7.86
N GLU A 210 -12.97 -19.30 8.42
CA GLU A 210 -13.57 -18.97 9.72
C GLU A 210 -12.63 -19.31 10.88
N ALA A 211 -11.86 -20.40 10.76
CA ALA A 211 -10.91 -20.84 11.78
C ALA A 211 -9.68 -19.92 11.90
N ALA A 212 -9.19 -19.34 10.81
CA ALA A 212 -7.99 -18.49 10.81
C ALA A 212 -8.18 -17.13 11.49
N HIS A 213 -9.43 -16.66 11.65
CA HIS A 213 -9.76 -15.39 12.29
C HIS A 213 -10.31 -15.54 13.71
N LEU A 214 -10.57 -16.78 14.18
CA LEU A 214 -11.11 -17.10 15.51
C LEU A 214 -10.08 -17.62 16.53
N THR A 215 -8.80 -17.70 16.15
CA THR A 215 -7.68 -18.15 16.99
C THR A 215 -6.62 -17.07 17.14
#